data_AF-A0A9D4G3V2-F1
#
_entry.id   AF-A0A9D4G3V2-F1
#
_cell.length_a   1.000
_cell.length_b   1.000
_cell.length_c   1.000
_cell.angle_alpha   90.00
_cell.angle_beta   90.00
_cell.angle_gamma   90.00
#
_symmetry.space_group_name_H-M   'P 1'
#
loop_
_entity.id
_entity.type
_entity.pdbx_description
1 polymer ?
#
loop_
_entity_poly.entity_id
_entity_poly.type
_entity_poly.pdbx_seq_one_letter_code
_entity_poly.pdbx_strand_id
1 'polypeptide(L)'
;MFKDVMANEGASFEPNTGQFTASVPGVYMFIVQYCPDTSKWAFLSIVSERGALIRSAHKGKTSGMCVSMQTKVLIGEKVWVQCTSPTCKIYGVEG
;
A
#
# COMPACT_ATOMS: atom_id res chain seq x y z
N MET A 1 6.30 -10.05 -1.03
CA MET A 1 6.17 -10.71 0.27
C MET A 1 6.57 -9.77 1.40
N PHE A 2 5.60 -9.44 2.26
CA PHE A 2 5.74 -8.69 3.50
C PHE A 2 6.27 -9.60 4.59
N LYS A 3 7.54 -9.42 4.94
CA LYS A 3 8.25 -10.23 5.94
C LYS A 3 7.94 -9.76 7.37
N ASP A 4 7.83 -8.45 7.57
CA ASP A 4 7.62 -7.85 8.88
C ASP A 4 6.14 -7.47 9.08
N VAL A 5 5.31 -8.48 9.35
CA VAL A 5 3.90 -8.29 9.66
C VAL A 5 3.75 -8.00 11.16
N MET A 6 3.51 -6.74 11.50
CA MET A 6 3.37 -6.32 12.91
C MET A 6 2.11 -6.87 13.58
N ALA A 7 1.00 -6.93 12.84
CA ALA A 7 -0.30 -7.41 13.31
C ALA A 7 -1.10 -7.95 12.12
N ASN A 8 -1.85 -9.04 12.35
CA ASN A 8 -2.75 -9.65 11.35
C ASN A 8 -3.86 -10.45 12.02
N GLU A 9 -4.53 -9.85 13.01
CA GLU A 9 -5.68 -10.46 13.65
C GLU A 9 -6.81 -10.68 12.65
N GLY A 10 -7.46 -11.84 12.69
CA GLY A 10 -8.51 -12.21 11.73
C GLY A 10 -8.00 -12.65 10.36
N ALA A 11 -6.67 -12.68 10.13
CA ALA A 11 -6.03 -13.18 8.92
C ALA A 11 -6.55 -12.54 7.62
N SER A 12 -6.95 -11.28 7.70
CA SER A 12 -7.48 -10.50 6.56
C SER A 12 -6.37 -9.99 5.62
N PHE A 13 -5.11 -10.02 6.04
CA PHE A 13 -3.96 -9.64 5.23
C PHE A 13 -3.17 -10.88 4.78
N GLU A 14 -2.93 -11.02 3.48
CA GLU A 14 -2.09 -12.06 2.88
C GLU A 14 -0.66 -11.53 2.68
N PRO A 15 0.32 -11.94 3.50
CA PRO A 15 1.66 -11.35 3.46
C PRO A 15 2.42 -11.62 2.16
N ASN A 16 2.14 -12.74 1.48
CA ASN A 16 2.85 -13.06 0.24
C ASN A 16 2.51 -12.08 -0.89
N THR A 17 1.24 -11.68 -0.98
CA THR A 17 0.72 -10.80 -2.03
C THR A 17 0.59 -9.35 -1.60
N GLY A 18 0.53 -9.07 -0.29
CA GLY A 18 0.23 -7.74 0.25
C GLY A 18 -1.24 -7.34 0.17
N GLN A 19 -2.12 -8.29 -0.11
CA GLN A 19 -3.54 -8.02 -0.27
C GLN A 19 -4.24 -8.04 1.08
N PHE A 20 -5.01 -6.99 1.35
CA PHE A 20 -5.96 -6.94 2.45
C PHE A 20 -7.37 -7.20 1.90
N THR A 21 -8.13 -8.07 2.58
CA THR A 21 -9.54 -8.34 2.28
C THR A 21 -10.40 -7.92 3.46
N ALA A 22 -11.35 -7.01 3.25
CA ALA A 22 -12.31 -6.61 4.26
C ALA A 22 -13.34 -7.74 4.54
N SER A 23 -13.03 -8.67 5.45
CA SER A 23 -13.81 -9.89 5.67
C SER A 23 -15.01 -9.73 6.62
N VAL A 24 -15.07 -8.65 7.41
CA VAL A 24 -16.15 -8.40 8.37
C VAL A 24 -17.00 -7.21 7.90
N PRO A 25 -18.33 -7.22 8.09
CA PRO A 25 -19.16 -6.06 7.77
C PRO A 25 -18.71 -4.80 8.52
N GLY A 26 -18.38 -3.75 7.75
CA GLY A 26 -17.91 -2.50 8.30
C GLY A 26 -17.37 -1.55 7.24
N VAL A 27 -16.96 -0.37 7.69
CA VAL A 27 -16.23 0.61 6.89
C VAL A 27 -14.79 0.61 7.34
N TYR A 28 -13.88 0.27 6.43
CA TYR A 28 -12.45 0.23 6.69
C TYR A 28 -11.76 1.47 6.10
N MET A 29 -10.70 1.91 6.76
CA MET A 29 -9.76 2.88 6.22
C MET A 29 -8.44 2.17 5.95
N PHE A 30 -8.03 2.12 4.68
CA PHE A 30 -6.74 1.59 4.29
C PHE A 30 -5.75 2.73 4.14
N ILE A 31 -4.66 2.70 4.92
CA ILE A 31 -3.68 3.77 5.01
C ILE A 31 -2.32 3.22 4.59
N VAL A 32 -1.64 3.96 3.72
CA VAL A 32 -0.28 3.67 3.27
C VAL A 32 0.60 4.84 3.65
N GLN A 33 1.63 4.57 4.43
CA GLN A 33 2.71 5.51 4.68
C GLN A 33 3.92 5.10 3.84
N TYR A 34 4.34 5.99 2.94
CA TYR A 34 5.50 5.75 2.10
C TYR A 34 6.53 6.85 2.30
N CYS A 35 7.75 6.45 2.64
CA CYS A 35 8.89 7.34 2.86
C CYS A 35 9.93 7.06 1.77
N PRO A 36 9.99 7.87 0.70
CA PRO A 36 10.98 7.67 -0.35
C PRO A 36 12.39 7.91 0.20
N ASP A 37 13.28 6.94 -0.01
CA ASP A 37 14.71 7.00 0.34
C ASP A 37 15.59 7.49 -0.81
N THR A 38 14.99 7.74 -1.99
CA THR A 38 15.68 8.22 -3.19
C THR A 38 15.15 9.56 -3.66
N SER A 39 15.99 10.34 -4.36
CA SER A 39 15.59 11.58 -5.03
C SER A 39 14.88 11.37 -6.37
N LYS A 40 14.64 10.12 -6.77
CA LYS A 40 13.86 9.76 -7.97
C LYS A 40 12.37 9.87 -7.68
N TRP A 41 11.59 10.06 -8.75
CA TRP A 41 10.14 9.97 -8.66
C TRP A 41 9.74 8.54 -8.33
N ALA A 42 8.85 8.36 -7.37
CA ALA A 42 8.17 7.11 -7.04
C ALA A 42 6.68 7.31 -7.29
N PHE A 43 6.09 6.38 -8.03
CA PHE A 43 4.66 6.37 -8.31
C PHE A 43 4.04 5.18 -7.59
N LEU A 44 3.07 5.48 -6.72
CA LEU A 44 2.36 4.48 -5.93
C LEU A 44 0.88 4.55 -6.25
N SER A 45 0.20 3.42 -6.10
CA SER A 45 -1.24 3.36 -6.19
C SER A 45 -1.81 2.43 -5.14
N ILE A 46 -2.90 2.86 -4.50
CA ILE A 46 -3.78 1.93 -3.80
C ILE A 46 -4.73 1.40 -4.88
N VAL A 47 -4.74 0.09 -5.07
CA VAL A 47 -5.50 -0.58 -6.12
C VAL A 47 -6.44 -1.61 -5.51
N SER A 48 -7.49 -1.93 -6.26
CA SER A 48 -8.42 -3.02 -5.99
C SER A 48 -8.60 -3.87 -7.24
N GLU A 49 -9.39 -4.93 -7.17
CA GLU A 49 -9.82 -5.70 -8.34
C GLU A 49 -10.57 -4.85 -9.39
N ARG A 50 -11.08 -3.68 -9.00
CA ARG A 50 -11.74 -2.70 -9.89
C ARG A 50 -10.77 -1.74 -10.58
N GLY A 51 -9.47 -1.80 -10.23
CA GLY A 51 -8.44 -0.90 -10.71
C GLY A 51 -7.94 0.08 -9.64
N ALA A 52 -7.30 1.16 -10.07
CA ALA A 52 -6.68 2.13 -9.18
C ALA A 52 -7.72 2.97 -8.43
N LEU A 53 -7.67 2.92 -7.10
CA LEU A 53 -8.50 3.73 -6.22
C LEU A 53 -7.86 5.10 -5.97
N ILE A 54 -6.54 5.11 -5.70
CA ILE A 54 -5.74 6.32 -5.48
C ILE A 54 -4.46 6.17 -6.28
N ARG A 55 -4.04 7.24 -6.96
CA ARG A 55 -2.74 7.35 -7.63
C ARG A 55 -1.96 8.51 -7.04
N SER A 56 -0.67 8.31 -6.81
CA SER A 56 0.19 9.35 -6.29
C SER A 56 1.58 9.34 -6.93
N ALA A 57 2.21 10.50 -6.94
CA ALA A 57 3.56 10.70 -7.44
C ALA A 57 4.35 11.50 -6.40
N HIS A 58 5.49 10.95 -5.99
CA HIS A 58 6.30 11.52 -4.93
C HIS A 58 7.75 11.59 -5.37
N LYS A 59 8.42 12.71 -5.10
CA LYS A 59 9.85 12.85 -5.31
C LYS A 59 10.50 13.03 -3.96
N GLY A 60 11.36 12.09 -3.57
CA GLY A 60 12.08 12.22 -2.32
C GLY A 60 13.00 13.46 -2.33
N LYS A 61 13.15 14.07 -1.17
CA LYS A 61 14.30 14.92 -0.82
C LYS A 61 15.06 14.17 0.27
N THR A 62 16.36 14.46 0.43
CA THR A 62 17.26 13.84 1.44
C THR A 62 16.77 13.96 2.89
N SER A 63 15.68 14.68 3.16
CA SER A 63 15.04 14.83 4.46
C SER A 63 13.65 14.17 4.51
N GLY A 64 13.59 12.88 4.84
CA GLY A 64 12.52 12.20 5.61
C GLY A 64 11.04 12.49 5.30
N MET A 65 10.66 13.01 4.13
CA MET A 65 9.27 13.36 3.85
C MET A 65 8.48 12.11 3.49
N CYS A 66 7.73 11.59 4.46
CA CYS A 66 6.76 10.52 4.23
C CYS A 66 5.46 11.09 3.70
N VAL A 67 4.74 10.26 2.95
CA VAL A 67 3.50 10.61 2.28
C VAL A 67 2.44 9.65 2.81
N SER A 68 1.24 10.15 3.04
CA SER A 68 0.11 9.32 3.46
C SER A 68 -0.91 9.25 2.33
N MET A 69 -1.28 8.04 1.95
CA MET A 69 -2.40 7.77 1.04
C MET A 69 -3.45 7.02 1.82
N GLN A 70 -4.71 7.41 1.68
CA GLN A 70 -5.81 6.78 2.40
C GLN A 70 -7.04 6.64 1.51
N THR A 71 -7.74 5.52 1.67
CA THR A 71 -9.03 5.29 1.00
C THR A 71 -9.98 4.49 1.88
N LYS A 72 -11.27 4.63 1.60
CA LYS A 72 -12.32 3.79 2.16
C LYS A 72 -12.32 2.43 1.45
N VAL A 73 -12.46 1.35 2.21
CA VAL A 73 -12.61 -0.02 1.70
C VAL A 73 -13.94 -0.60 2.15
N LEU A 74 -14.66 -1.20 1.22
CA LEU A 74 -15.95 -1.84 1.49
C LEU A 74 -15.77 -3.31 1.83
N ILE A 75 -16.74 -3.90 2.54
CA ILE A 75 -16.77 -5.35 2.81
C ILE A 75 -16.61 -6.15 1.50
N GLY A 76 -15.80 -7.20 1.56
CA GLY A 76 -15.50 -8.10 0.45
C GLY A 76 -14.48 -7.55 -0.55
N GLU A 77 -14.13 -6.25 -0.47
CA GLU A 77 -13.15 -5.66 -1.38
C GLU A 77 -11.73 -6.06 -0.98
N LYS A 78 -10.94 -6.41 -2.00
CA LYS A 78 -9.50 -6.61 -1.88
C LYS A 78 -8.76 -5.35 -2.27
N VAL A 79 -7.81 -4.92 -1.45
CA VAL A 79 -6.94 -3.79 -1.74
C VAL A 79 -5.48 -4.10 -1.46
N TRP A 80 -4.59 -3.51 -2.26
CA TRP A 80 -3.15 -3.60 -2.05
C TRP A 80 -2.45 -2.34 -2.58
N VAL A 81 -1.17 -2.21 -2.25
CA VAL A 81 -0.30 -1.15 -2.76
C VAL A 81 0.47 -1.69 -3.95
N GLN A 82 0.49 -0.92 -5.03
CA GLN A 82 1.27 -1.23 -6.22
C GLN A 82 2.21 -0.09 -6.56
N CYS A 83 3.49 -0.43 -6.75
CA CYS A 83 4.45 0.45 -7.41
C CYS A 83 4.12 0.49 -8.91
N THR A 84 3.92 1.69 -9.44
CA THR A 84 3.65 1.89 -10.87
C THR A 84 4.85 2.49 -11.61
N SER A 85 5.99 2.65 -10.94
CA SER A 85 7.27 3.04 -11.56
C SER A 85 8.44 2.12 -11.19
N PRO A 86 9.46 1.98 -12.05
CA PRO A 86 10.63 1.13 -11.80
C PRO A 86 11.48 1.57 -10.60
N THR A 87 11.33 2.83 -10.21
CA THR A 87 12.06 3.51 -9.13
C THR A 87 11.36 3.40 -7.78
N CYS A 88 10.10 2.95 -7.77
CA CYS A 88 9.35 2.71 -6.56
C CYS A 88 9.76 1.36 -5.98
N LYS A 89 10.10 1.36 -4.69
CA LYS A 89 10.34 0.15 -3.91
C LYS A 89 9.44 0.20 -2.68
N ILE A 90 8.64 -0.85 -2.50
CA ILE A 90 7.90 -1.07 -1.25
C ILE A 90 8.78 -2.00 -0.42
N TYR A 91 9.44 -1.45 0.59
CA TYR A 91 10.19 -2.26 1.54
C TYR A 91 9.18 -3.11 2.33
N GLY A 92 9.39 -4.43 2.31
CA GLY A 92 8.35 -5.42 2.62
C GLY A 92 7.76 -6.10 1.38
N VAL A 93 8.28 -5.89 0.17
CA VAL A 93 7.96 -6.71 -1.01
C VAL A 93 9.24 -6.84 -1.83
N GLU A 94 10.14 -7.75 -1.45
CA GLU A 94 11.25 -8.11 -2.35
C GLU A 94 10.94 -9.42 -3.07
N GLY A 95 10.96 -9.32 -4.40
CA GLY A 95 11.14 -10.37 -5.39
C GLY A 95 11.96 -9.77 -6.52
#